data_AF-A0A553MQ72-F1
#
_entry.id   AF-A0A553MQ72-F1
#
_cell.length_a   1.000
_cell.length_b   1.000
_cell.length_c   1.000
_cell.angle_alpha   90.00
_cell.angle_beta   90.00
_cell.angle_gamma   90.00
#
_symmetry.space_group_name_H-M   'P 1'
#
loop_
_entity.id
_entity.type
_entity.pdbx_description
1 polymer ?
#
loop_
_entity_poly.entity_id
_entity_poly.type
_entity_poly.pdbx_seq_one_letter_code
_entity_poly.pdbx_strand_id
1 'polypeptide(L)'
;GAGSSHTVLMEGEFTHRINTENSLWSLEPGRCVLLSLSKSSEVWWSAVLKGEAEIDVNQINRERTMATVDEEEHAVLDRLTFDYHQKLQGKPQSHEMKVHEMLKKGWDAEGSPFRGQDFDPSMFNIPPSAVQF
;
A
#
# COMPACT_ATOMS: atom_id res chain seq x y z
N GLY A 1 -36.08 31.72 -27.07
CA GLY A 1 -35.17 31.31 -25.99
C GLY A 1 -35.72 30.07 -25.36
N ALA A 2 -35.14 28.91 -25.61
CA ALA A 2 -35.54 27.68 -24.94
C ALA A 2 -34.83 27.65 -23.58
N GLY A 3 -35.61 27.68 -22.49
CA GLY A 3 -35.08 27.48 -21.15
C GLY A 3 -34.45 26.10 -21.06
N SER A 4 -33.18 26.03 -20.68
CA SER A 4 -32.50 24.77 -20.39
C SER A 4 -33.21 24.10 -19.21
N SER A 5 -33.92 23.00 -19.46
CA SER A 5 -34.47 22.17 -18.39
C SER A 5 -33.32 21.39 -17.74
N HIS A 6 -32.96 21.76 -16.52
CA HIS A 6 -31.99 21.00 -15.73
C HIS A 6 -32.62 19.70 -15.24
N THR A 7 -31.99 18.57 -15.56
CA THR A 7 -32.38 17.25 -15.05
C THR A 7 -31.37 16.82 -14.01
N VAL A 8 -31.84 16.54 -12.79
CA VAL A 8 -31.01 15.99 -11.72
C VAL A 8 -30.82 14.50 -11.99
N LEU A 9 -29.56 14.06 -12.09
CA LEU A 9 -29.24 12.65 -12.34
C LEU A 9 -29.22 11.82 -11.05
N MET A 10 -28.77 12.42 -9.95
CA MET A 10 -28.62 11.75 -8.65
C MET A 10 -28.68 12.81 -7.53
N GLU A 11 -29.47 12.55 -6.50
CA GLU A 11 -29.63 13.40 -5.32
C GLU A 11 -29.93 12.52 -4.11
N GLY A 12 -29.27 12.78 -2.99
CA GLY A 12 -29.52 12.08 -1.74
C GLY A 12 -28.38 12.22 -0.73
N GLU A 13 -28.57 11.59 0.43
CA GLU A 13 -27.56 11.52 1.48
C GLU A 13 -26.77 10.20 1.38
N PHE A 14 -25.43 10.25 1.45
CA PHE A 14 -24.62 9.04 1.49
C PHE A 14 -24.95 8.19 2.72
N THR A 15 -24.92 6.86 2.56
CA THR A 15 -25.08 5.91 3.66
C THR A 15 -23.94 6.00 4.68
N HIS A 16 -22.75 6.39 4.23
CA HIS A 16 -21.54 6.51 5.02
C HIS A 16 -20.82 7.83 4.75
N ARG A 17 -20.02 8.27 5.72
CA ARG A 17 -19.16 9.43 5.57
C ARG A 17 -18.06 9.17 4.52
N ILE A 18 -17.82 10.17 3.68
CA ILE A 18 -16.69 10.23 2.74
C ILE A 18 -15.68 11.29 3.17
N ASN A 19 -14.44 11.12 2.75
CA ASN A 19 -13.46 12.19 2.74
C ASN A 19 -13.65 13.03 1.47
N THR A 20 -14.27 14.19 1.61
CA THR A 20 -14.55 15.10 0.49
C THR A 20 -13.30 15.73 -0.11
N GLU A 21 -12.23 15.91 0.67
CA GLU A 21 -10.98 16.51 0.20
C GLU A 21 -10.21 15.55 -0.73
N ASN A 22 -10.32 14.25 -0.45
CA ASN A 22 -9.68 13.19 -1.24
C ASN A 22 -10.62 12.55 -2.27
N SER A 23 -11.88 13.00 -2.34
CA SER A 23 -12.82 12.58 -3.38
C SER A 23 -12.73 13.52 -4.57
N LEU A 24 -13.00 13.00 -5.76
CA LEU A 24 -12.84 13.74 -7.00
C LEU A 24 -13.91 13.36 -8.01
N TRP A 25 -14.18 14.26 -8.93
CA TRP A 25 -15.06 14.01 -10.06
C TRP A 25 -14.38 14.45 -11.35
N SER A 26 -14.74 13.81 -12.45
CA SER A 26 -14.30 14.19 -13.79
C SER A 26 -15.46 14.07 -14.77
N LEU A 27 -15.40 14.87 -15.84
CA LEU A 27 -16.31 14.76 -16.96
C LEU A 27 -15.59 14.05 -18.10
N GLU A 28 -16.15 12.93 -18.56
CA GLU A 28 -15.77 12.28 -19.81
C GLU A 28 -16.73 12.77 -20.92
N PRO A 29 -16.30 13.71 -21.78
CA PRO A 29 -17.20 14.36 -22.74
C PRO A 29 -17.91 13.35 -23.65
N GLY A 30 -19.23 13.50 -23.77
CA GLY A 30 -20.06 12.60 -24.58
C GLY A 30 -20.29 11.21 -23.96
N ARG A 31 -19.78 10.95 -22.75
CA ARG A 31 -19.90 9.65 -22.08
C ARG A 31 -20.58 9.75 -20.72
N CYS A 32 -19.90 10.29 -19.70
CA CYS A 32 -20.44 10.34 -18.34
C CYS A 32 -19.73 11.36 -17.45
N VAL A 33 -20.32 11.64 -16.30
CA VAL A 33 -19.62 12.22 -15.15
C VAL A 33 -19.16 11.06 -14.28
N LEU A 34 -17.86 10.95 -14.05
CA LEU A 34 -17.27 9.94 -13.17
C LEU A 34 -17.07 10.55 -11.78
N LEU A 35 -17.58 9.87 -10.76
CA LEU A 35 -17.39 10.26 -9.36
C LEU A 35 -16.55 9.21 -8.65
N SER A 36 -15.44 9.62 -8.05
CA SER A 36 -14.57 8.78 -7.24
C SER A 36 -14.66 9.23 -5.78
N LEU A 37 -15.19 8.36 -4.93
CA LEU A 37 -15.46 8.64 -3.52
C LEU A 37 -14.42 7.97 -2.62
N SER A 38 -13.70 8.78 -1.85
CA SER A 38 -12.77 8.28 -0.83
C SER A 38 -13.55 7.96 0.46
N LYS A 39 -13.55 6.70 0.87
CA LYS A 39 -14.23 6.26 2.10
C LYS A 39 -13.52 6.79 3.34
N SER A 40 -14.29 7.20 4.35
CA SER A 40 -13.72 7.59 5.66
C SER A 40 -13.41 6.41 6.59
N SER A 41 -13.82 5.19 6.24
CA SER A 41 -13.56 3.97 7.01
C SER A 41 -13.57 2.73 6.11
N GLU A 42 -12.87 1.68 6.53
CA GLU A 42 -12.77 0.41 5.82
C GLU A 42 -14.01 -0.46 6.02
N VAL A 43 -15.15 -0.02 5.47
CA VAL A 43 -16.40 -0.77 5.49
C VAL A 43 -16.94 -1.05 4.10
N TRP A 44 -17.58 -2.20 3.94
CA TRP A 44 -18.39 -2.48 2.76
C TRP A 44 -19.69 -1.67 2.81
N TRP A 45 -20.05 -1.07 1.69
CA TRP A 45 -21.28 -0.29 1.59
C TRP A 45 -22.35 -1.16 0.94
N SER A 46 -23.49 -1.35 1.61
CA SER A 46 -24.64 -2.03 1.02
C SER A 46 -25.39 -1.15 0.02
N ALA A 47 -25.27 0.17 0.11
CA ALA A 47 -25.78 1.14 -0.86
C ALA A 47 -24.96 2.43 -0.83
N VAL A 48 -25.03 3.24 -1.88
CA VAL A 48 -24.32 4.53 -1.95
C VAL A 48 -25.13 5.60 -1.24
N LEU A 49 -26.40 5.77 -1.61
CA LEU A 49 -27.33 6.70 -0.96
C LEU A 49 -28.33 5.99 -0.05
N LYS A 50 -28.81 6.69 0.97
CA LYS A 50 -29.88 6.20 1.84
C LYS A 50 -31.16 6.02 1.04
N GLY A 51 -31.82 4.88 1.24
CA GLY A 51 -33.09 4.54 0.58
C GLY A 51 -32.95 3.87 -0.79
N GLU A 52 -31.73 3.70 -1.30
CA GLU A 52 -31.48 2.85 -2.47
C GLU A 52 -31.65 1.37 -2.13
N ALA A 53 -31.84 0.55 -3.16
CA ALA A 53 -31.84 -0.90 -3.01
C ALA A 53 -30.45 -1.37 -2.54
N GLU A 54 -30.43 -2.09 -1.42
CA GLU A 54 -29.19 -2.58 -0.82
C GLU A 54 -28.70 -3.88 -1.49
N ILE A 55 -27.37 -4.02 -1.59
CA ILE A 55 -26.71 -5.27 -1.95
C ILE A 55 -26.41 -6.10 -0.70
N ASP A 56 -26.40 -7.42 -0.85
CA ASP A 56 -25.92 -8.33 0.19
C ASP A 56 -24.39 -8.31 0.24
N VAL A 57 -23.83 -7.53 1.17
CA VAL A 57 -22.39 -7.39 1.37
C VAL A 57 -21.68 -8.72 1.72
N ASN A 58 -22.43 -9.76 2.11
CA ASN A 58 -21.85 -11.09 2.36
C ASN A 58 -21.53 -11.86 1.08
N GLN A 59 -22.12 -11.47 -0.06
CA GLN A 59 -21.86 -12.09 -1.36
C GLN A 59 -20.69 -11.44 -2.10
N ILE A 60 -20.11 -10.37 -1.54
CA ILE A 60 -18.94 -9.71 -2.12
C ILE A 60 -17.72 -10.63 -1.94
N ASN A 61 -16.96 -10.84 -3.02
CA ASN A 61 -15.68 -11.53 -2.93
C ASN A 61 -14.68 -10.68 -2.12
N ARG A 62 -14.27 -11.21 -0.96
CA ARG A 62 -13.36 -10.55 -0.01
C ARG A 62 -11.89 -10.84 -0.30
N GLU A 63 -11.63 -11.76 -1.22
CA GLU A 63 -10.27 -12.18 -1.56
C GLU A 63 -9.67 -11.22 -2.59
N ARG A 64 -8.45 -10.76 -2.29
CA ARG A 64 -7.64 -9.99 -3.23
C ARG A 64 -6.78 -10.97 -4.02
N THR A 65 -7.00 -11.07 -5.33
CA THR A 65 -6.15 -11.89 -6.20
C THR A 65 -4.78 -11.24 -6.32
N MET A 66 -3.71 -12.04 -6.33
CA MET A 66 -2.33 -11.54 -6.54
C MET A 66 -2.17 -10.66 -7.80
N ALA A 67 -3.03 -10.83 -8.81
CA ALA A 67 -3.04 -10.02 -10.02
C ALA A 67 -3.44 -8.53 -9.80
N THR A 68 -3.93 -8.18 -8.62
CA THR A 68 -4.35 -6.80 -8.25
C THR A 68 -3.40 -6.15 -7.24
N VAL A 69 -2.29 -6.82 -6.93
CA VAL A 69 -1.19 -6.28 -6.14
C VAL A 69 -0.41 -5.35 -7.06
N ASP A 70 -0.13 -4.14 -6.62
CA ASP A 70 0.67 -3.20 -7.41
C ASP A 70 2.19 -3.51 -7.29
N GLU A 71 3.00 -2.91 -8.15
CA GLU A 71 4.45 -3.18 -8.23
C GLU A 71 5.18 -2.89 -6.90
N GLU A 72 4.72 -1.88 -6.15
CA GLU A 72 5.32 -1.50 -4.87
C GLU A 72 5.00 -2.55 -3.78
N GLU A 73 3.75 -3.02 -3.74
CA GLU A 73 3.34 -4.11 -2.86
C GLU A 73 4.02 -5.44 -3.21
N HIS A 74 4.30 -5.69 -4.49
CA HIS A 74 5.05 -6.89 -4.93
C HIS A 74 6.46 -6.94 -4.32
N ALA A 75 7.19 -5.83 -4.35
CA ALA A 75 8.53 -5.76 -3.75
C ALA A 75 8.49 -6.04 -2.23
N VAL A 76 7.44 -5.58 -1.55
CA VAL A 76 7.24 -5.85 -0.12
C VAL A 76 6.97 -7.34 0.13
N LEU A 77 6.10 -7.97 -0.66
CA LEU A 77 5.78 -9.40 -0.54
C LEU A 77 6.99 -10.29 -0.82
N ASP A 78 7.75 -9.99 -1.86
CA ASP A 78 8.97 -10.72 -2.21
C ASP A 78 9.99 -10.64 -1.07
N ARG A 79 10.17 -9.44 -0.50
CA ARG A 79 11.04 -9.26 0.68
C ARG A 79 10.56 -10.07 1.87
N LEU A 80 9.26 -10.03 2.19
CA LEU A 80 8.70 -10.80 3.31
C LEU A 80 8.90 -12.32 3.11
N THR A 81 8.70 -12.79 1.89
CA THR A 81 8.90 -14.20 1.52
C THR A 81 10.37 -14.60 1.67
N PHE A 82 11.29 -13.76 1.20
CA PHE A 82 12.73 -13.96 1.38
C PHE A 82 13.12 -13.99 2.86
N ASP A 83 12.68 -13.01 3.65
CA ASP A 83 13.00 -12.91 5.08
C ASP A 83 12.46 -14.10 5.88
N TYR A 84 11.30 -14.61 5.50
CA TYR A 84 10.72 -15.82 6.07
C TYR A 84 11.60 -17.04 5.80
N HIS A 85 12.03 -17.25 4.56
CA HIS A 85 12.94 -18.34 4.20
C HIS A 85 14.31 -18.24 4.90
N GLN A 86 14.89 -17.04 4.96
CA GLN A 86 16.17 -16.82 5.66
C GLN A 86 16.05 -17.16 7.14
N LYS A 87 14.96 -16.72 7.80
CA LYS A 87 14.71 -17.02 9.21
C LYS A 87 14.61 -18.52 9.48
N LEU A 88 13.91 -19.28 8.63
CA LEU A 88 13.82 -20.73 8.76
C LEU A 88 15.18 -21.43 8.62
N GLN A 89 16.08 -20.85 7.85
CA GLN A 89 17.44 -21.36 7.63
C GLN A 89 18.47 -20.83 8.63
N GLY A 90 18.06 -19.98 9.58
CA GLY A 90 18.98 -19.30 10.50
C GLY A 90 19.95 -18.36 9.79
N LYS A 91 19.58 -17.85 8.62
CA LYS A 91 20.38 -16.90 7.82
C LYS A 91 19.93 -15.46 8.07
N PRO A 92 20.80 -14.46 7.80
CA PRO A 92 20.45 -13.05 7.96
C PRO A 92 19.28 -12.63 7.06
N GLN A 93 18.36 -11.84 7.59
CA GLN A 93 17.26 -11.25 6.85
C GLN A 93 17.72 -10.04 6.01
N SER A 94 16.88 -9.58 5.09
CA SER A 94 17.17 -8.50 4.13
C SER A 94 17.71 -7.21 4.79
N HIS A 95 17.14 -6.82 5.93
CA HIS A 95 17.59 -5.64 6.70
C HIS A 95 18.99 -5.84 7.30
N GLU A 96 19.27 -7.02 7.87
CA GLU A 96 20.58 -7.36 8.43
C GLU A 96 21.63 -7.40 7.32
N MET A 97 21.31 -8.01 6.18
CA MET A 97 22.19 -8.03 5.00
C MET A 97 22.58 -6.62 4.54
N LYS A 98 21.60 -5.70 4.44
CA LYS A 98 21.85 -4.31 4.02
C LYS A 98 22.74 -3.58 5.03
N VAL A 99 22.52 -3.76 6.33
CA VAL A 99 23.39 -3.16 7.36
C VAL A 99 24.77 -3.79 7.36
N HIS A 100 24.90 -5.10 7.22
CA HIS A 100 26.19 -5.78 7.09
C HIS A 100 26.99 -5.27 5.89
N GLU A 101 26.35 -5.05 4.74
CA GLU A 101 27.03 -4.46 3.58
C GLU A 101 27.51 -3.03 3.85
N MET A 102 26.69 -2.20 4.50
CA MET A 102 27.07 -0.83 4.85
C MET A 102 28.25 -0.81 5.84
N LEU A 103 28.19 -1.65 6.87
CA LEU A 103 29.27 -1.79 7.85
C LEU A 103 30.55 -2.29 7.19
N LYS A 104 30.46 -3.33 6.35
CA LYS A 104 31.62 -3.87 5.63
C LYS A 104 32.26 -2.83 4.70
N LYS A 105 31.46 -2.04 3.97
CA LYS A 105 31.98 -0.95 3.14
C LYS A 105 32.73 0.09 3.98
N GLY A 106 32.21 0.46 5.15
CA GLY A 106 32.89 1.36 6.08
C GLY A 106 34.14 0.75 6.72
N TRP A 107 34.10 -0.55 7.00
CA TRP A 107 35.20 -1.33 7.55
C TRP A 107 36.42 -1.33 6.62
N ASP A 108 36.18 -1.55 5.32
CA ASP A 108 37.20 -1.67 4.28
C ASP A 108 37.67 -0.31 3.70
N ALA A 109 37.03 0.79 4.10
CA ALA A 109 37.32 2.12 3.58
C ALA A 109 38.76 2.59 3.86
N GLU A 110 39.32 3.38 2.95
CA GLU A 110 40.65 3.96 3.13
C GLU A 110 40.69 4.90 4.35
N GLY A 111 41.67 4.69 5.25
CA GLY A 111 41.76 5.41 6.52
C GLY A 111 40.94 4.80 7.67
N SER A 112 40.17 3.72 7.43
CA SER A 112 39.50 2.97 8.50
C SER A 112 40.54 2.31 9.43
N PRO A 113 40.40 2.41 10.76
CA PRO A 113 41.27 1.72 11.72
C PRO A 113 41.09 0.19 11.68
N PHE A 114 40.02 -0.29 11.04
CA PHE A 114 39.69 -1.71 10.91
C PHE A 114 40.11 -2.31 9.56
N ARG A 115 40.61 -1.50 8.63
CA ARG A 115 40.97 -1.95 7.28
C ARG A 115 41.98 -3.10 7.33
N GLY A 116 41.67 -4.21 6.68
CA GLY A 116 42.50 -5.41 6.65
C GLY A 116 42.24 -6.42 7.78
N GLN A 117 41.32 -6.12 8.70
CA GLN A 117 40.80 -7.08 9.67
C GLN A 117 39.57 -7.80 9.09
N ASP A 118 39.34 -9.05 9.50
CA ASP A 118 38.17 -9.80 9.08
C ASP A 118 36.89 -9.19 9.65
N PHE A 119 35.90 -8.96 8.78
CA PHE A 119 34.58 -8.49 9.17
C PHE A 119 33.69 -9.68 9.55
N ASP A 120 33.37 -9.81 10.84
CA ASP A 120 32.39 -10.78 11.34
C ASP A 120 31.01 -10.12 11.58
N PRO A 121 30.00 -10.42 10.75
CA PRO A 121 28.66 -9.85 10.90
C PRO A 121 27.94 -10.29 12.18
N SER A 122 28.30 -11.44 12.78
CA SER A 122 27.64 -11.95 13.99
C SER A 122 27.90 -11.10 15.24
N MET A 123 28.86 -10.17 15.17
CA MET A 123 29.17 -9.24 16.26
C MET A 123 28.10 -8.14 16.43
N PHE A 124 27.16 -8.00 15.49
CA PHE A 124 26.19 -6.91 15.46
C PHE A 124 24.77 -7.43 15.65
N ASN A 125 24.05 -6.91 16.64
CA ASN A 125 22.62 -7.15 16.79
C ASN A 125 21.85 -6.03 16.09
N ILE A 126 21.25 -6.34 14.94
CA ILE A 126 20.64 -5.35 14.06
C ILE A 126 19.11 -5.42 14.21
N PRO A 127 18.45 -4.38 14.76
CA PRO A 127 17.00 -4.38 14.85
C PRO A 127 16.37 -4.14 13.47
N PRO A 128 15.15 -4.65 13.22
CA PRO A 128 14.42 -4.39 11.97
C PRO A 128 14.22 -2.91 11.63
N SER A 129 14.24 -2.03 12.64
CA SER A 129 14.14 -0.57 12.48
C SER A 129 15.42 0.11 11.99
N ALA A 130 16.54 -0.61 11.87
CA ALA A 130 17.84 -0.03 11.48
C ALA A 130 17.88 0.42 10.01
N VAL A 131 16.92 0.01 9.20
CA VAL A 131 16.83 0.34 7.79
C VAL A 131 15.39 0.73 7.45
N GLN A 132 15.21 1.93 6.91
CA GLN A 132 14.01 2.25 6.13
C GLN A 132 14.25 1.83 4.67
N PHE A 133 13.32 1.05 4.15
CA PHE A 133 13.28 0.65 2.75
C PHE A 133 12.39 1.60 1.99
#